data_AF-A0A0Q4FVN5-F1
#
_entry.id   AF-A0A0Q4FVN5-F1
#
_cell.length_a   1.000
_cell.length_b   1.000
_cell.length_c   1.000
_cell.angle_alpha   90.00
_cell.angle_beta   90.00
_cell.angle_gamma   90.00
#
_symmetry.space_group_name_H-M   'P 1'
#
loop_
_entity.id
_entity.type
_entity.pdbx_description
1 polymer ?
#
loop_
_entity_poly.entity_id
_entity_poly.type
_entity_poly.pdbx_seq_one_letter_code
_entity_poly.pdbx_strand_id
1 'polypeptide(L)'
;MAPAVAAGARPVPSLRRFFLLGLVWLVVLTAGWIAVSPWTSYPSAMLARIGLEAGAPYWIRAVRLSPDRMDVETRLEVVTQGPAGKVRGEIDVSAKPGHYAYGLPVFLALLLAARSRALVRRALLGYLVLLPFQAFSLAFDLLKQMAMAAAGTPGTLGVSQWQLEGIAYGYQFGVLVLPTLAPVAVWLLLDREFFQAIAAPWRPVAARA
;
A
#
# COMPACT_ATOMS: atom_id res chain seq x y z
N MET A 1 -14.14 51.40 -16.55
CA MET A 1 -13.97 50.06 -17.13
C MET A 1 -12.58 49.57 -16.75
N ALA A 2 -12.45 48.86 -15.63
CA ALA A 2 -11.17 48.41 -15.09
C ALA A 2 -10.74 47.09 -15.76
N PRO A 3 -9.48 46.94 -16.19
CA PRO A 3 -9.02 45.70 -16.81
C PRO A 3 -8.88 44.59 -15.75
N ALA A 4 -9.33 43.41 -16.13
CA ALA A 4 -9.34 42.20 -15.33
C ALA A 4 -7.92 41.83 -14.83
N VAL A 5 -7.81 41.61 -13.52
CA VAL A 5 -6.63 41.05 -12.87
C VAL A 5 -6.32 39.70 -13.52
N ALA A 6 -5.18 39.64 -14.22
CA ALA A 6 -4.63 38.41 -14.75
C ALA A 6 -4.55 37.36 -13.63
N ALA A 7 -5.34 36.30 -13.73
CA ALA A 7 -5.30 35.18 -12.82
C ALA A 7 -3.90 34.57 -12.84
N GLY A 8 -3.14 34.80 -11.77
CA GLY A 8 -1.72 34.46 -11.68
C GLY A 8 -1.44 33.00 -12.02
N ALA A 9 -0.68 32.78 -13.10
CA ALA A 9 -0.02 31.51 -13.38
C ALA A 9 0.87 31.17 -12.19
N ARG A 10 0.77 29.94 -11.67
CA ARG A 10 1.59 29.53 -10.51
C ARG A 10 3.06 29.55 -10.91
N PRO A 11 3.96 30.14 -10.10
CA PRO A 11 5.39 29.92 -10.30
C PRO A 11 5.66 28.44 -10.02
N VAL A 12 5.99 27.70 -11.08
CA VAL A 12 6.36 26.29 -10.97
C VAL A 12 7.71 26.24 -10.24
N PRO A 13 7.82 25.61 -9.06
CA PRO A 13 9.11 25.46 -8.40
C PRO A 13 10.08 24.73 -9.33
N SER A 14 11.32 25.21 -9.39
CA SER A 14 12.40 24.54 -10.12
C SER A 14 12.49 23.07 -9.71
N LEU A 15 12.80 22.17 -10.66
CA LEU A 15 12.89 20.72 -10.41
C LEU A 15 13.78 20.38 -9.21
N ARG A 16 14.92 21.08 -9.05
CA ARG A 16 15.84 20.92 -7.91
C ARG A 16 15.15 21.20 -6.58
N ARG A 17 14.41 22.31 -6.49
CA ARG A 17 13.66 22.69 -5.28
C ARG A 17 12.53 21.70 -4.97
N PHE A 18 11.81 21.23 -5.98
CA PHE A 18 10.79 20.19 -5.81
C PHE A 18 11.41 18.91 -5.22
N PHE A 19 12.52 18.44 -5.79
CA PHE A 19 13.20 17.24 -5.31
C PHE A 19 13.70 17.37 -3.87
N LEU A 20 14.38 18.47 -3.55
CA LEU A 20 14.89 18.71 -2.19
C LEU A 20 13.75 18.83 -1.17
N LEU A 21 12.68 19.55 -1.50
CA LEU A 21 11.50 19.64 -0.64
C LEU A 21 10.82 18.28 -0.48
N GLY A 22 10.74 17.48 -1.54
CA GLY A 22 10.20 16.12 -1.49
C GLY A 22 10.99 15.24 -0.53
N LEU A 23 12.32 15.30 -0.57
CA LEU A 23 13.17 14.53 0.35
C LEU A 23 13.00 14.98 1.81
N VAL A 24 12.97 16.29 2.07
CA VAL A 24 12.74 16.83 3.42
C VAL A 24 11.38 16.41 3.95
N TRP A 25 10.32 16.59 3.16
CA TRP A 25 8.97 16.21 3.56
C TRP A 25 8.84 14.71 3.75
N LEU A 26 9.52 13.89 2.95
CA LEU A 26 9.52 12.44 3.11
C LEU A 26 10.04 12.06 4.49
N VAL A 27 11.18 12.59 4.91
CA VAL A 27 11.78 12.29 6.23
C VAL A 27 10.85 12.73 7.36
N VAL A 28 10.37 13.98 7.31
CA VAL A 28 9.49 14.55 8.34
C VAL A 28 8.18 13.77 8.45
N LEU A 29 7.53 13.50 7.33
CA LEU A 29 6.26 12.78 7.30
C LEU A 29 6.41 11.32 7.68
N THR A 30 7.50 10.66 7.28
CA THR A 30 7.77 9.27 7.68
C THR A 30 7.95 9.18 9.18
N ALA A 31 8.73 10.10 9.78
CA ALA A 31 8.91 10.16 11.23
C ALA A 31 7.58 10.38 11.97
N GLY A 32 6.75 11.33 11.53
CA GLY A 32 5.44 11.56 12.12
C GLY A 32 4.45 10.41 11.89
N TRP A 33 4.54 9.76 10.72
CA TRP A 33 3.66 8.66 10.35
C TRP A 33 3.86 7.42 11.21
N ILE A 34 5.07 7.13 11.69
CA ILE A 34 5.33 5.96 12.56
C ILE A 34 4.36 5.93 13.75
N ALA A 35 4.10 7.08 14.38
CA ALA A 35 3.21 7.17 15.54
C ALA A 35 1.72 6.99 15.21
N VAL A 36 1.28 7.45 14.03
CA VAL A 36 -0.12 7.37 13.60
C VAL A 36 -0.42 6.16 12.70
N SER A 37 0.62 5.43 12.28
CA SER A 37 0.54 4.29 11.37
C SER A 37 -0.48 3.23 11.80
N PRO A 38 -0.60 2.85 13.10
CA PRO A 38 -1.60 1.86 13.52
C PRO A 38 -3.02 2.29 13.15
N TRP A 39 -3.33 3.57 13.36
CA TRP A 39 -4.65 4.14 13.11
C TRP A 39 -4.92 4.34 11.63
N THR A 40 -3.94 4.85 10.88
CA THR A 40 -4.10 5.10 9.44
C THR A 40 -4.16 3.80 8.63
N SER A 41 -3.60 2.71 9.13
CA SER A 41 -3.61 1.41 8.46
C SER A 41 -4.81 0.55 8.85
N TYR A 42 -5.54 0.90 9.91
CA TYR A 42 -6.67 0.12 10.39
C TYR A 42 -7.78 -0.08 9.33
N PRO A 43 -8.19 0.93 8.53
CA PRO A 43 -9.18 0.72 7.48
C PRO A 43 -8.69 -0.24 6.39
N SER A 44 -7.40 -0.23 6.09
CA SER A 44 -6.80 -1.19 5.16
C SER A 44 -6.88 -2.62 5.72
N ALA A 45 -6.65 -2.79 7.02
CA ALA A 45 -6.80 -4.08 7.68
C ALA A 45 -8.25 -4.61 7.65
N MET A 46 -9.24 -3.71 7.79
CA MET A 46 -10.65 -4.06 7.61
C MET A 46 -10.96 -4.55 6.19
N LEU A 47 -10.41 -3.88 5.17
CA LEU A 47 -10.55 -4.32 3.78
C LEU A 47 -9.83 -5.65 3.52
N ALA A 48 -8.65 -5.85 4.11
CA ALA A 48 -7.90 -7.10 4.00
C ALA A 48 -8.69 -8.26 4.63
N ARG A 49 -9.33 -8.04 5.78
CA ARG A 49 -10.24 -9.04 6.39
C ARG A 49 -11.33 -9.47 5.41
N ILE A 50 -12.03 -8.51 4.80
CA ILE A 50 -13.11 -8.80 3.84
C ILE A 50 -12.56 -9.60 2.66
N GLY A 51 -11.41 -9.19 2.11
CA GLY A 51 -10.76 -9.90 1.00
C GLY A 51 -10.32 -11.31 1.36
N LEU A 52 -9.81 -11.51 2.57
CA LEU A 52 -9.41 -12.82 3.08
C LEU A 52 -10.63 -13.73 3.30
N GLU A 53 -11.65 -13.26 4.02
CA GLU A 53 -12.88 -14.03 4.29
C GLU A 53 -13.60 -14.43 3.00
N ALA A 54 -13.58 -13.57 1.97
CA ALA A 54 -14.14 -13.88 0.66
C ALA A 54 -13.25 -14.79 -0.20
N GLY A 55 -11.92 -14.59 -0.16
CA GLY A 55 -10.97 -15.25 -1.05
C GLY A 55 -10.45 -16.61 -0.55
N ALA A 56 -10.41 -16.82 0.77
CA ALA A 56 -9.94 -18.06 1.40
C ALA A 56 -10.84 -18.49 2.58
N PRO A 57 -12.17 -18.61 2.38
CA PRO A 57 -13.12 -18.91 3.47
C PRO A 57 -12.85 -20.22 4.19
N TYR A 58 -12.23 -21.19 3.50
CA TYR A 58 -11.91 -22.50 4.07
C TYR A 58 -10.65 -22.51 4.94
N TRP A 59 -9.76 -21.52 4.77
CA TRP A 59 -8.54 -21.41 5.55
C TRP A 59 -8.75 -20.61 6.84
N ILE A 60 -9.74 -19.71 6.85
CA ILE A 60 -9.93 -18.73 7.92
C ILE A 60 -10.97 -19.23 8.91
N ARG A 61 -10.59 -19.25 10.19
CA ARG A 61 -11.50 -19.50 11.30
C ARG A 61 -12.08 -18.20 11.81
N ALA A 62 -11.21 -17.26 12.17
CA ALA A 62 -11.57 -15.94 12.65
C ALA A 62 -10.44 -14.94 12.35
N VAL A 63 -10.80 -13.67 12.23
CA VAL A 63 -9.84 -12.58 12.07
C VAL A 63 -10.01 -11.59 13.22
N ARG A 64 -8.98 -11.45 14.04
CA ARG A 64 -8.92 -10.45 15.10
C ARG A 64 -8.13 -9.25 14.63
N LEU A 65 -8.78 -8.09 14.70
CA LEU A 65 -8.17 -6.82 14.33
C LEU A 65 -7.87 -6.02 15.59
N SER A 66 -6.61 -5.61 15.71
CA SER A 66 -6.17 -4.57 16.62
C SER A 66 -5.59 -3.41 15.79
N PRO A 67 -5.47 -2.19 16.35
CA PRO A 67 -4.87 -1.08 15.62
C PRO A 67 -3.44 -1.37 15.15
N ASP A 68 -2.66 -2.13 15.91
CA ASP A 68 -1.24 -2.41 15.63
C ASP A 68 -1.01 -3.70 14.83
N ARG A 69 -1.93 -4.66 14.91
CA ARG A 69 -1.79 -6.00 14.32
C ARG A 69 -3.10 -6.59 13.85
N MET A 70 -2.99 -7.48 12.88
CA MET A 70 -4.06 -8.32 12.37
C MET A 70 -3.65 -9.77 12.60
N ASP A 71 -4.42 -10.47 13.42
CA ASP A 71 -4.21 -11.86 13.77
C ASP A 71 -5.30 -12.71 13.09
N VAL A 72 -4.90 -13.72 12.33
CA VAL A 72 -5.79 -14.62 11.60
C VAL A 72 -5.65 -16.00 12.22
N GLU A 73 -6.73 -16.45 12.87
CA GLU A 73 -6.88 -17.82 13.35
C GLU A 73 -7.18 -18.70 12.13
N THR A 74 -6.35 -19.71 11.88
CA THR A 74 -6.46 -20.56 10.69
C THR A 74 -7.04 -21.93 11.02
N ARG A 75 -7.79 -22.50 10.08
CA ARG A 75 -8.27 -23.89 10.15
C ARG A 75 -7.23 -24.90 9.66
N LEU A 76 -6.04 -24.43 9.32
CA LEU A 76 -4.99 -25.25 8.74
C LEU A 76 -4.28 -26.00 9.88
N GLU A 77 -4.35 -27.33 9.84
CA GLU A 77 -3.64 -28.17 10.80
C GLU A 77 -2.17 -28.26 10.42
N VAL A 78 -1.28 -27.96 11.37
CA VAL A 78 0.16 -28.25 11.23
C VAL A 78 0.52 -29.42 12.09
N VAL A 79 1.26 -30.33 11.47
CA VAL A 79 1.94 -31.41 12.17
C VAL A 79 3.30 -30.89 12.61
N THR A 80 3.42 -30.46 13.86
CA THR A 80 4.70 -30.06 14.47
C THR A 80 5.28 -31.22 15.28
N GLN A 81 6.61 -31.32 15.40
CA GLN A 81 7.23 -32.28 16.31
C GLN A 81 7.26 -31.71 17.73
N GLY A 82 6.43 -32.26 18.60
CA GLY A 82 6.48 -31.99 20.04
C GLY A 82 7.37 -32.98 20.78
N PRO A 83 7.65 -32.74 22.08
CA PRO A 83 8.50 -33.61 22.91
C PRO A 83 8.02 -35.06 23.02
N ALA A 84 6.73 -35.32 22.74
CA ALA A 84 6.08 -36.64 22.81
C ALA A 84 5.65 -37.20 21.43
N GLY A 85 6.07 -36.60 20.32
CA GLY A 85 5.74 -37.04 18.95
C GLY A 85 5.11 -35.95 18.07
N LYS A 86 4.49 -36.36 16.96
CA LYS A 86 3.81 -35.45 16.02
C LYS A 86 2.52 -34.91 16.66
N VAL A 87 2.47 -33.60 16.92
CA VAL A 87 1.31 -32.89 17.48
C VAL A 87 0.62 -32.13 16.34
N ARG A 88 -0.70 -32.26 16.23
CA ARG A 88 -1.53 -31.45 15.34
C ARG A 88 -2.00 -30.21 16.09
N GLY A 89 -1.75 -29.02 15.54
CA GLY A 89 -2.21 -27.75 16.09
C GLY A 89 -2.71 -26.80 15.00
N GLU A 90 -3.65 -25.93 15.36
CA GLU A 90 -4.09 -24.79 14.52
C GLU A 90 -3.00 -23.71 14.53
N ILE A 91 -2.84 -22.98 13.41
CA ILE A 91 -1.86 -21.89 13.28
C ILE A 91 -2.57 -20.55 13.44
N ASP A 92 -1.94 -19.64 14.18
CA ASP A 92 -2.26 -18.22 14.12
C ASP A 92 -1.19 -17.50 13.30
N VAL A 93 -1.61 -16.76 12.26
CA VAL A 93 -0.70 -15.88 11.50
C VAL A 93 -0.99 -14.43 11.83
N SER A 94 0.07 -13.64 11.99
CA SER A 94 -0.03 -12.24 12.41
C SER A 94 0.72 -11.33 11.45
N ALA A 95 0.12 -10.20 11.11
CA ALA A 95 0.77 -9.15 10.31
C ALA A 95 0.50 -7.77 10.90
N LYS A 96 1.41 -6.83 10.67
CA LYS A 96 1.29 -5.43 11.12
C LYS A 96 0.85 -4.56 9.94
N PRO A 97 -0.40 -4.06 9.90
CA PRO A 97 -0.91 -3.27 8.77
C PRO A 97 -0.05 -2.05 8.42
N GLY A 98 0.60 -1.45 9.42
CA GLY A 98 1.54 -0.34 9.24
C GLY A 98 2.64 -0.63 8.21
N HIS A 99 3.16 -1.87 8.14
CA HIS A 99 4.30 -2.20 7.27
C HIS A 99 4.01 -2.01 5.77
N TYR A 100 2.74 -2.05 5.37
CA TYR A 100 2.34 -1.88 3.97
C TYR A 100 1.85 -0.47 3.64
N ALA A 101 1.76 0.42 4.64
CA ALA A 101 1.15 1.73 4.52
C ALA A 101 2.15 2.90 4.41
N TYR A 102 3.45 2.62 4.28
CA TYR A 102 4.49 3.64 4.07
C TYR A 102 4.34 4.41 2.75
N GLY A 103 3.48 3.95 1.83
CA GLY A 103 3.12 4.75 0.65
C GLY A 103 2.43 6.07 1.00
N LEU A 104 1.73 6.16 2.14
CA LEU A 104 1.05 7.38 2.56
C LEU A 104 2.01 8.57 2.77
N PRO A 105 3.07 8.49 3.59
CA PRO A 105 4.02 9.58 3.75
C PRO A 105 4.74 9.94 2.44
N VAL A 106 5.02 8.96 1.56
CA VAL A 106 5.58 9.22 0.22
C VAL A 106 4.63 10.08 -0.61
N PHE A 107 3.36 9.68 -0.69
CA PHE A 107 2.34 10.42 -1.43
C PHE A 107 2.14 11.84 -0.88
N LEU A 108 2.06 12.00 0.43
CA LEU A 108 1.89 13.30 1.08
C LEU A 108 3.11 14.21 0.87
N ALA A 109 4.33 13.64 0.88
CA ALA A 109 5.55 14.40 0.61
C ALA A 109 5.56 14.98 -0.81
N LEU A 110 5.14 14.18 -1.80
CA LEU A 110 5.01 14.64 -3.18
C LEU A 110 3.94 15.74 -3.32
N LEU A 111 2.80 15.58 -2.63
CA LEU A 111 1.71 16.55 -2.65
C LEU A 111 2.12 17.90 -2.03
N LEU A 112 2.87 17.88 -0.92
CA LEU A 112 3.42 19.07 -0.27
C LEU A 112 4.51 19.73 -1.12
N ALA A 113 5.43 18.93 -1.68
CA ALA A 113 6.49 19.42 -2.54
C ALA A 113 5.94 20.09 -3.82
N ALA A 114 4.86 19.56 -4.38
CA ALA A 114 4.17 20.11 -5.54
C ALA A 114 3.36 21.39 -5.23
N ARG A 115 3.16 21.72 -3.94
CA ARG A 115 2.31 22.84 -3.46
C ARG A 115 0.91 22.79 -4.08
N SER A 116 0.32 21.61 -4.02
CA SER A 116 -0.96 21.28 -4.65
C SER A 116 -2.10 22.21 -4.21
N ARG A 117 -2.92 22.70 -5.16
CA ARG A 117 -4.18 23.38 -4.81
C ARG A 117 -5.17 22.33 -4.30
N ALA A 118 -5.86 22.65 -3.19
CA ALA A 118 -6.73 21.72 -2.46
C ALA A 118 -6.01 20.49 -1.87
N LEU A 119 -4.90 20.75 -1.17
CA LEU A 119 -4.08 19.74 -0.50
C LEU A 119 -4.90 18.75 0.33
N VAL A 120 -5.82 19.22 1.18
CA VAL A 120 -6.63 18.34 2.05
C VAL A 120 -7.51 17.39 1.23
N ARG A 121 -8.19 17.89 0.19
CA ARG A 121 -9.05 17.07 -0.66
C ARG A 121 -8.24 16.01 -1.40
N ARG A 122 -7.09 16.39 -1.96
CA ARG A 122 -6.20 15.45 -2.68
C ARG A 122 -5.56 14.45 -1.72
N ALA A 123 -5.19 14.89 -0.52
CA ALA A 123 -4.67 14.02 0.53
C ALA A 123 -5.68 12.94 0.91
N LEU A 124 -6.94 13.33 1.14
CA LEU A 124 -8.02 12.41 1.48
C LEU A 124 -8.33 11.43 0.33
N LEU A 125 -8.46 11.93 -0.90
CA LEU A 125 -8.70 11.09 -2.07
C LEU A 125 -7.55 10.09 -2.27
N GLY A 126 -6.29 10.55 -2.20
CA GLY A 126 -5.14 9.67 -2.36
C GLY A 126 -5.06 8.63 -1.26
N TYR A 127 -5.33 9.01 -0.01
CA TYR A 127 -5.43 8.06 1.10
C TYR A 127 -6.48 6.98 0.83
N LEU A 128 -7.71 7.35 0.46
CA LEU A 128 -8.77 6.39 0.16
C LEU A 128 -8.41 5.46 -1.00
N VAL A 129 -7.75 5.96 -2.03
CA VAL A 129 -7.29 5.17 -3.17
C VAL A 129 -6.14 4.22 -2.78
N LEU A 130 -5.29 4.60 -1.82
CA LEU A 130 -4.20 3.75 -1.34
C LEU A 130 -4.67 2.58 -0.47
N LEU A 131 -5.79 2.72 0.25
CA LEU A 131 -6.34 1.68 1.13
C LEU A 131 -6.50 0.29 0.48
N PRO A 132 -7.12 0.15 -0.72
CA PRO A 132 -7.25 -1.17 -1.35
C PRO A 132 -5.89 -1.78 -1.75
N PHE A 133 -4.91 -0.98 -2.16
CA PHE A 133 -3.57 -1.49 -2.48
C PHE A 133 -2.84 -1.99 -1.24
N GLN A 134 -2.94 -1.26 -0.14
CA GLN A 134 -2.41 -1.68 1.17
C GLN A 134 -3.11 -2.96 1.63
N ALA A 135 -4.42 -3.06 1.43
CA ALA A 135 -5.22 -4.21 1.86
C ALA A 135 -4.87 -5.47 1.06
N PHE A 136 -4.67 -5.31 -0.25
CA PHE A 136 -4.17 -6.38 -1.12
C PHE A 136 -2.81 -6.90 -0.63
N SER A 137 -1.87 -5.99 -0.35
CA SER A 137 -0.52 -6.34 0.10
C SER A 137 -0.54 -7.14 1.39
N LEU A 138 -1.33 -6.67 2.37
CA LEU A 138 -1.53 -7.32 3.66
C LEU A 138 -2.20 -8.69 3.52
N ALA A 139 -3.25 -8.79 2.70
CA ALA A 139 -3.96 -10.05 2.48
C ALA A 139 -3.06 -11.12 1.84
N PHE A 140 -2.28 -10.76 0.82
CA PHE A 140 -1.38 -11.71 0.16
C PHE A 140 -0.19 -12.12 1.02
N ASP A 141 0.31 -11.25 1.89
CA ASP A 141 1.29 -11.66 2.91
C ASP A 141 0.71 -12.71 3.86
N LEU A 142 -0.48 -12.46 4.41
CA LEU A 142 -1.15 -13.42 5.29
C LEU A 142 -1.45 -14.74 4.57
N LEU A 143 -1.94 -14.71 3.33
CA LEU A 143 -2.14 -15.91 2.51
C LEU A 143 -0.85 -16.69 2.31
N LYS A 144 0.26 -16.01 2.03
CA LYS A 144 1.58 -16.63 1.87
C LYS A 144 2.07 -17.24 3.19
N GLN A 145 1.89 -16.55 4.31
CA GLN A 145 2.24 -17.08 5.64
C GLN A 145 1.44 -18.37 5.95
N MET A 146 0.13 -18.39 5.69
CA MET A 146 -0.72 -19.56 5.86
C MET A 146 -0.29 -20.74 4.98
N ALA A 147 -0.04 -20.47 3.69
CA ALA A 147 0.40 -21.50 2.74
C ALA A 147 1.74 -22.14 3.15
N MET A 148 2.70 -21.34 3.63
CA MET A 148 3.98 -21.87 4.10
C MET A 148 3.86 -22.66 5.41
N ALA A 149 2.98 -22.22 6.32
CA ALA A 149 2.87 -22.82 7.64
C ALA A 149 2.26 -24.23 7.60
N ALA A 150 1.33 -24.51 6.68
CA ALA A 150 0.70 -25.84 6.53
C ALA A 150 1.57 -26.89 5.79
N ALA A 151 2.89 -26.70 5.71
CA ALA A 151 3.79 -27.50 4.89
C ALA A 151 3.43 -27.55 3.39
N GLY A 152 2.85 -26.45 2.87
CA GLY A 152 2.97 -25.95 1.50
C GLY A 152 2.53 -26.83 0.32
N THR A 153 2.07 -28.05 0.53
CA THR A 153 1.69 -28.93 -0.57
C THR A 153 0.24 -28.65 -0.98
N PRO A 154 -0.07 -28.50 -2.28
CA PRO A 154 -1.43 -28.23 -2.77
C PRO A 154 -2.50 -29.14 -2.16
N GLY A 155 -2.17 -30.44 -2.01
CA GLY A 155 -3.07 -31.45 -1.47
C GLY A 155 -3.42 -31.29 0.01
N THR A 156 -2.53 -30.74 0.84
CA THR A 156 -2.83 -30.49 2.27
C THR A 156 -3.67 -29.23 2.47
N LEU A 157 -3.50 -28.26 1.57
CA LEU A 157 -4.18 -26.96 1.60
C LEU A 157 -5.56 -26.97 0.89
N GLY A 158 -5.90 -28.06 0.20
CA GLY A 158 -7.14 -28.16 -0.58
C GLY A 158 -7.17 -27.21 -1.78
N VAL A 159 -6.01 -26.80 -2.29
CA VAL A 159 -5.87 -25.89 -3.42
C VAL A 159 -5.04 -26.52 -4.53
N SER A 160 -5.13 -25.95 -5.72
CA SER A 160 -4.32 -26.34 -6.87
C SER A 160 -2.98 -25.59 -6.90
N GLN A 161 -2.02 -26.13 -7.65
CA GLN A 161 -0.68 -25.57 -7.78
C GLN A 161 -0.69 -24.11 -8.28
N TRP A 162 -1.51 -23.80 -9.29
CA TRP A 162 -1.58 -22.45 -9.85
C TRP A 162 -2.11 -21.42 -8.84
N GLN A 163 -2.95 -21.84 -7.88
CA GLN A 163 -3.44 -20.96 -6.80
C GLN A 163 -2.32 -20.62 -5.83
N LEU A 164 -1.45 -21.58 -5.50
CA LEU A 164 -0.26 -21.32 -4.66
C LEU A 164 0.72 -20.38 -5.36
N GLU A 165 0.95 -20.60 -6.66
CA GLU A 165 1.77 -19.70 -7.47
C GLU A 165 1.15 -18.31 -7.55
N GLY A 166 -0.18 -18.22 -7.73
CA GLY A 166 -0.92 -16.96 -7.70
C GLY A 166 -0.77 -16.22 -6.37
N ILE A 167 -0.80 -16.92 -5.23
CA ILE A 167 -0.51 -16.34 -3.91
C ILE A 167 0.94 -15.82 -3.84
N ALA A 168 1.91 -16.61 -4.33
CA ALA A 168 3.31 -16.22 -4.31
C ALA A 168 3.57 -14.97 -5.17
N TYR A 169 3.05 -14.93 -6.41
CA TYR A 169 3.18 -13.77 -7.29
C TYR A 169 2.41 -12.56 -6.77
N GLY A 170 1.20 -12.77 -6.23
CA GLY A 170 0.41 -11.70 -5.62
C GLY A 170 1.10 -11.11 -4.40
N TYR A 171 1.79 -11.92 -3.60
CA TYR A 171 2.64 -11.44 -2.50
C TYR A 171 3.83 -10.62 -3.02
N GLN A 172 4.57 -11.11 -4.02
CA GLN A 172 5.70 -10.37 -4.59
C GLN A 172 5.26 -9.02 -5.15
N PHE A 173 4.16 -9.02 -5.92
CA PHE A 173 3.59 -7.81 -6.47
C PHE A 173 3.07 -6.87 -5.37
N GLY A 174 2.33 -7.41 -4.41
CA GLY A 174 1.73 -6.67 -3.30
C GLY A 174 2.76 -6.05 -2.37
N VAL A 175 3.86 -6.72 -2.07
CA VAL A 175 4.86 -6.19 -1.12
C VAL A 175 5.91 -5.33 -1.79
N LEU A 176 6.31 -5.63 -3.03
CA LEU A 176 7.40 -4.92 -3.69
C LEU A 176 6.90 -3.78 -4.58
N VAL A 177 5.82 -4.01 -5.33
CA VAL A 177 5.41 -3.11 -6.41
C VAL A 177 4.38 -2.11 -5.91
N LEU A 178 3.29 -2.58 -5.29
CA LEU A 178 2.20 -1.70 -4.88
C LEU A 178 2.62 -0.59 -3.90
N PRO A 179 3.37 -0.85 -2.81
CA PRO A 179 3.59 0.15 -1.78
C PRO A 179 4.59 1.22 -2.25
N THR A 180 5.41 0.91 -3.26
CA THR A 180 6.39 1.82 -3.85
C THR A 180 5.81 2.61 -5.03
N LEU A 181 5.10 1.96 -5.96
CA LEU A 181 4.59 2.60 -7.18
C LEU A 181 3.22 3.25 -7.00
N ALA A 182 2.30 2.64 -6.23
CA ALA A 182 0.97 3.19 -6.03
C ALA A 182 0.98 4.65 -5.54
N PRO A 183 1.77 5.06 -4.52
CA PRO A 183 1.75 6.45 -4.06
C PRO A 183 2.20 7.45 -5.13
N VAL A 184 3.18 7.08 -5.95
CA VAL A 184 3.66 7.92 -7.06
C VAL A 184 2.60 7.99 -8.16
N ALA A 185 2.00 6.86 -8.53
CA ALA A 185 0.95 6.80 -9.54
C ALA A 185 -0.28 7.61 -9.11
N VAL A 186 -0.74 7.44 -7.87
CA VAL A 186 -1.87 8.19 -7.30
C VAL A 186 -1.56 9.69 -7.27
N TRP A 187 -0.35 10.09 -6.89
CA TRP A 187 0.06 11.49 -6.96
C TRP A 187 0.03 12.04 -8.39
N LEU A 188 0.61 11.32 -9.36
CA LEU A 188 0.60 11.72 -10.77
C LEU A 188 -0.82 11.86 -11.32
N LEU A 189 -1.73 10.96 -10.93
CA LEU A 189 -3.13 11.01 -11.35
C LEU A 189 -3.85 12.24 -10.79
N LEU A 190 -3.53 12.66 -9.56
CA LEU A 190 -4.18 13.77 -8.87
C LEU A 190 -3.55 15.15 -9.17
N ASP A 191 -2.26 15.23 -9.52
CA ASP A 191 -1.53 16.48 -9.78
C ASP A 191 -0.94 16.57 -11.20
N ARG A 192 -1.70 16.08 -12.19
CA ARG A 192 -1.31 16.04 -13.62
C ARG A 192 -0.83 17.39 -14.16
N GLU A 193 -1.45 18.49 -13.74
CA GLU A 193 -1.09 19.85 -14.18
C GLU A 193 0.36 20.21 -13.82
N PHE A 194 0.79 19.89 -12.60
CA PHE A 194 2.15 20.15 -12.14
C PHE A 194 3.17 19.30 -12.90
N PHE A 195 2.87 18.01 -13.10
CA PHE A 195 3.71 17.12 -13.88
C PHE A 195 3.88 17.61 -15.33
N GLN A 196 2.78 18.01 -15.98
CA GLN A 196 2.83 18.58 -17.34
C GLN A 196 3.66 19.88 -17.39
N ALA A 197 3.59 20.72 -16.36
CA ALA A 197 4.38 21.94 -16.27
C ALA A 197 5.90 21.69 -16.11
N ILE A 198 6.29 20.63 -15.39
CA ILE A 198 7.70 20.21 -15.26
C ILE A 198 8.20 19.43 -16.48
N ALA A 199 7.33 18.68 -17.16
CA ALA A 199 7.65 17.90 -18.35
C ALA A 199 7.67 18.75 -19.64
N ALA A 200 6.95 19.87 -19.69
CA ALA A 200 6.93 20.77 -20.86
C ALA A 200 8.33 21.27 -21.30
N PRO A 201 9.26 21.65 -20.40
CA PRO A 201 10.65 21.95 -20.74
C PRO A 201 11.43 20.82 -21.43
N TRP A 202 10.99 19.56 -21.24
CA TRP A 202 11.66 18.37 -21.78
C TRP A 202 11.07 17.88 -23.11
N ARG A 203 9.99 18.48 -23.61
CA ARG A 203 9.53 18.20 -24.98
C ARG A 203 10.60 18.73 -25.93
N PRO A 204 11.32 17.87 -26.68
CA PRO A 204 12.29 18.35 -27.65
C PRO A 204 11.56 19.30 -28.60
N VAL A 205 12.21 20.44 -28.90
CA VAL A 205 11.79 21.39 -29.93
C VAL A 205 11.98 20.71 -31.28
N ALA A 206 11.18 19.69 -31.56
CA ALA A 206 11.22 18.88 -32.77
C ALA A 206 9.87 19.01 -33.49
N ALA A 207 9.46 20.25 -33.75
CA ALA A 207 8.31 20.57 -34.60
C ALA A 207 8.29 22.05 -35.04
N ARG A 208 9.46 22.64 -35.30
CA ARG A 208 9.58 23.93 -36.00
C ARG A 208 10.79 23.87 -36.94
N ALA A 209 10.61 23.16 -38.04
CA ALA A 209 11.38 23.30 -39.27
C ALA A 209 10.36 23.28 -40.41
#